data_AF-A0A9W7YN30-F1
#
_entry.id   AF-A0A9W7YN30-F1
#
_cell.length_a   1.000
_cell.length_b   1.000
_cell.length_c   1.000
_cell.angle_alpha   90.00
_cell.angle_beta   90.00
_cell.angle_gamma   90.00
#
_symmetry.space_group_name_H-M   'P 1'
#
loop_
_entity.id
_entity.type
_entity.pdbx_description
1 polymer ?
#
loop_
_entity_poly.entity_id
_entity_poly.type
_entity_poly.pdbx_seq_one_letter_code
_entity_poly.pdbx_strand_id
1 'polypeptide(L)'
;MSLDLFNNYESEYTKLVSSARHRLDSLVPELAGAARTTALRETERELEDAHELAGQMEMELLALAGPERARAAPRMRQYKADIEHLKRETRKAAQGLGSYESNRRALLGADYAESDGGLDGDNRTRLLSGNERLTRGSQRLQESHRIAVETEAVGANILNDLRGQREQIVNTRDALLHGESHIDRSQRTLRTMTRRLMTNKMITTGLIVVGVSLVLLILYIKLTR
;
A
#
# COMPACT_ATOMS: atom_id res chain seq x y z
N MET A 1 -24.65 0.28 -4.20
CA MET A 1 -24.30 1.28 -5.23
C MET A 1 -22.89 1.83 -5.04
N SER A 2 -22.54 2.49 -3.93
CA SER A 2 -21.15 2.93 -3.66
C SER A 2 -20.17 1.77 -3.45
N LEU A 3 -20.60 0.70 -2.78
CA LEU A 3 -19.76 -0.49 -2.55
C LEU A 3 -19.45 -1.26 -3.84
N ASP A 4 -20.41 -1.30 -4.78
CA ASP A 4 -20.24 -1.97 -6.08
C ASP A 4 -19.28 -1.20 -6.99
N LEU A 5 -19.33 0.13 -6.96
CA LEU A 5 -18.35 0.99 -7.65
C LEU A 5 -16.94 0.80 -7.07
N PHE A 6 -16.82 0.82 -5.73
CA PHE A 6 -15.55 0.61 -5.05
C PHE A 6 -14.92 -0.74 -5.41
N ASN A 7 -15.71 -1.82 -5.43
CA ASN A 7 -15.23 -3.14 -5.82
C ASN A 7 -14.83 -3.22 -7.30
N ASN A 8 -15.53 -2.50 -8.18
CA ASN A 8 -15.16 -2.45 -9.59
C ASN A 8 -13.82 -1.72 -9.78
N TYR A 9 -13.64 -0.58 -9.11
CA TYR A 9 -12.37 0.15 -9.11
C TYR A 9 -11.24 -0.65 -8.47
N GLU A 10 -11.49 -1.42 -7.40
CA GLU A 10 -10.51 -2.30 -6.78
C GLU A 10 -10.06 -3.41 -7.76
N SER A 11 -11.00 -3.98 -8.52
CA SER A 11 -10.70 -4.97 -9.57
C SER A 11 -9.87 -4.38 -10.70
N GLU A 12 -10.22 -3.18 -11.20
CA GLU A 12 -9.45 -2.48 -12.24
C GLU A 12 -8.04 -2.10 -11.76
N TYR A 13 -7.93 -1.56 -10.55
CA TYR A 13 -6.66 -1.24 -9.90
C TYR A 13 -5.75 -2.48 -9.79
N THR A 14 -6.30 -3.62 -9.33
CA THR A 14 -5.53 -4.85 -9.16
C THR A 14 -5.02 -5.39 -10.50
N LYS A 15 -5.80 -5.25 -11.57
CA LYS A 15 -5.38 -5.63 -12.94
C LYS A 15 -4.26 -4.74 -13.45
N LEU A 16 -4.36 -3.42 -13.27
CA LEU A 16 -3.31 -2.46 -13.68
C LEU A 16 -2.00 -2.71 -12.92
N VAL A 17 -2.06 -2.88 -11.60
CA VAL A 17 -0.87 -3.12 -10.77
C VAL A 17 -0.21 -4.46 -11.06
N SER A 18 -0.99 -5.51 -11.31
CA SER A 18 -0.44 -6.82 -11.68
C SER A 18 0.18 -6.80 -13.08
N SER A 19 -0.44 -6.11 -14.05
CA SER A 19 0.16 -5.84 -15.38
C SER A 19 1.48 -5.09 -15.25
N ALA A 20 1.49 -3.99 -14.50
CA ALA A 20 2.67 -3.15 -14.30
C ALA A 20 3.81 -3.92 -13.60
N ARG A 21 3.50 -4.69 -12.54
CA ARG A 21 4.47 -5.57 -11.86
C ARG A 21 5.03 -6.62 -12.81
N HIS A 22 4.17 -7.30 -13.56
CA HIS A 22 4.62 -8.32 -14.50
C HIS A 22 5.53 -7.71 -15.56
N ARG A 23 5.15 -6.56 -16.15
CA ARG A 23 6.00 -5.85 -17.11
C ARG A 23 7.34 -5.42 -16.53
N LEU A 24 7.35 -4.97 -15.28
CA LEU A 24 8.56 -4.53 -14.61
C LEU A 24 9.51 -5.68 -14.24
N ASP A 25 8.96 -6.84 -13.86
CA ASP A 25 9.74 -8.01 -13.45
C ASP A 25 10.14 -8.94 -14.62
N SER A 26 9.30 -9.08 -15.65
CA SER A 26 9.54 -10.02 -16.77
C SER A 26 10.06 -9.34 -18.03
N LEU A 27 9.47 -8.22 -18.43
CA LEU A 27 9.75 -7.57 -19.73
C LEU A 27 10.94 -6.59 -19.65
N VAL A 28 11.04 -5.80 -18.58
CA VAL A 28 12.16 -4.85 -18.41
C VAL A 28 13.56 -5.51 -18.35
N PRO A 29 13.76 -6.72 -17.79
CA PRO A 29 15.05 -7.41 -17.86
C PRO A 29 15.30 -8.16 -19.19
N GLU A 30 14.26 -8.60 -19.91
CA GLU A 30 14.42 -9.28 -21.21
C GLU A 30 14.60 -8.31 -22.39
N LEU A 31 14.00 -7.13 -22.35
CA LEU A 31 14.06 -6.18 -23.47
C LEU A 31 15.31 -5.29 -23.40
N ALA A 32 15.89 -4.94 -24.54
CA ALA A 32 17.04 -4.03 -24.65
C ALA A 32 16.76 -2.83 -25.56
N GLY A 33 17.37 -1.67 -25.26
CA GLY A 33 17.33 -0.47 -26.09
C GLY A 33 15.94 0.20 -26.18
N ALA A 34 15.54 0.59 -27.40
CA ALA A 34 14.31 1.36 -27.64
C ALA A 34 13.03 0.64 -27.17
N ALA A 35 12.97 -0.69 -27.28
CA ALA A 35 11.81 -1.46 -26.86
C ALA A 35 11.65 -1.48 -25.32
N ARG A 36 12.76 -1.44 -24.57
CA ARG A 36 12.76 -1.26 -23.10
C ARG A 36 12.28 0.13 -22.71
N THR A 37 12.68 1.17 -23.44
CA THR A 37 12.21 2.54 -23.21
C THR A 37 10.71 2.69 -23.47
N THR A 38 10.19 2.08 -24.53
CA THR A 38 8.75 2.08 -24.83
C THR A 38 7.96 1.34 -23.76
N ALA A 39 8.40 0.13 -23.37
CA ALA A 39 7.77 -0.64 -22.31
C ALA A 39 7.77 0.09 -20.95
N LEU A 40 8.85 0.81 -20.62
CA LEU A 40 8.93 1.62 -19.41
C LEU A 40 7.94 2.81 -19.45
N ARG A 41 7.79 3.48 -20.60
CA ARG A 41 6.80 4.57 -20.76
C ARG A 41 5.36 4.07 -20.69
N GLU A 42 5.08 2.91 -21.27
CA GLU A 42 3.76 2.27 -21.15
C GLU A 42 3.47 1.87 -19.70
N THR A 43 4.47 1.36 -18.98
CA THR A 43 4.35 1.03 -17.56
C THR A 43 4.15 2.29 -16.70
N GLU A 44 4.85 3.39 -17.00
CA GLU A 44 4.61 4.69 -16.35
C GLU A 44 3.18 5.17 -16.56
N ARG A 45 2.64 5.05 -17.78
CA ARG A 45 1.25 5.41 -18.09
C ARG A 45 0.25 4.55 -17.33
N GLU A 46 0.43 3.23 -17.29
CA GLU A 46 -0.44 2.32 -16.52
C GLU A 46 -0.41 2.63 -15.02
N LEU A 47 0.74 3.05 -14.48
CA LEU A 47 0.87 3.47 -13.08
C LEU A 47 0.18 4.83 -12.81
N GLU A 48 0.15 5.72 -13.80
CA GLU A 48 -0.55 7.00 -13.73
C GLU A 48 -2.07 6.79 -13.74
N ASP A 49 -2.57 5.92 -14.63
CA ASP A 49 -3.97 5.49 -14.67
C ASP A 49 -4.39 4.82 -13.35
N ALA A 50 -3.53 3.95 -12.79
CA ALA A 50 -3.76 3.32 -11.48
C ALA A 50 -3.78 4.33 -10.32
N HIS A 51 -3.00 5.43 -10.42
CA HIS A 51 -3.01 6.51 -9.45
C HIS A 51 -4.31 7.33 -9.51
N GLU A 52 -4.81 7.60 -10.71
CA GLU A 52 -6.09 8.29 -10.90
C GLU A 52 -7.26 7.45 -10.33
N LEU A 53 -7.28 6.15 -10.63
CA LEU A 53 -8.22 5.18 -10.05
C LEU A 53 -8.14 5.15 -8.52
N ALA A 54 -6.94 5.21 -7.93
CA ALA A 54 -6.78 5.28 -6.49
C ALA A 54 -7.33 6.59 -5.88
N GLY A 55 -7.22 7.71 -6.61
CA GLY A 55 -7.85 8.97 -6.23
C GLY A 55 -9.38 8.92 -6.27
N GLN A 56 -9.95 8.29 -7.29
CA GLN A 56 -11.40 8.07 -7.40
C GLN A 56 -11.92 7.14 -6.28
N MET A 57 -11.17 6.09 -5.95
CA MET A 57 -11.49 5.22 -4.82
C MET A 57 -11.46 5.96 -3.48
N GLU A 58 -10.56 6.93 -3.27
CA GLU A 58 -10.53 7.76 -2.05
C GLU A 58 -11.76 8.66 -1.92
N MET A 59 -12.24 9.22 -3.04
CA MET A 59 -13.46 10.03 -3.07
C MET A 59 -14.68 9.20 -2.68
N GLU A 60 -14.79 7.96 -3.19
CA GLU A 60 -15.84 7.03 -2.79
C GLU A 60 -15.69 6.55 -1.32
N LEU A 61 -14.45 6.43 -0.84
CA LEU A 61 -14.14 6.08 0.56
C LEU A 61 -14.54 7.20 1.54
N LEU A 62 -14.52 8.45 1.08
CA LEU A 62 -15.06 9.59 1.83
C LEU A 62 -16.60 9.55 1.89
N ALA A 63 -17.26 9.05 0.85
CA ALA A 63 -18.71 8.85 0.81
C ALA A 63 -19.19 7.65 1.64
N LEU A 64 -18.31 6.68 1.91
CA LEU A 64 -18.58 5.52 2.78
C LEU A 64 -18.51 5.90 4.27
N ALA A 65 -19.48 5.42 5.08
CA ALA A 65 -19.55 5.68 6.52
C ALA A 65 -19.53 4.38 7.35
N GLY A 66 -18.97 4.44 8.57
CA GLY A 66 -19.02 3.35 9.54
C GLY A 66 -18.00 2.22 9.30
N PRO A 67 -18.38 0.93 9.51
CA PRO A 67 -17.44 -0.19 9.56
C PRO A 67 -16.79 -0.54 8.20
N GLU A 68 -17.41 -0.16 7.09
CA GLU A 68 -16.88 -0.41 5.73
C GLU A 68 -15.66 0.48 5.44
N ARG A 69 -15.74 1.77 5.82
CA ARG A 69 -14.61 2.71 5.74
C ARG A 69 -13.43 2.26 6.59
N ALA A 70 -13.68 1.74 7.78
CA ALA A 70 -12.63 1.23 8.68
C ALA A 70 -11.87 0.03 8.08
N ARG A 71 -12.52 -0.77 7.23
CA ARG A 71 -11.90 -1.89 6.51
C ARG A 71 -11.19 -1.45 5.22
N ALA A 72 -11.74 -0.47 4.50
CA ALA A 72 -11.19 0.00 3.23
C ALA A 72 -10.02 0.99 3.39
N ALA A 73 -10.02 1.85 4.43
CA ALA A 73 -8.99 2.86 4.65
C ALA A 73 -7.54 2.32 4.75
N PRO A 74 -7.24 1.21 5.47
CA PRO A 74 -5.88 0.67 5.50
C PRO A 74 -5.45 0.07 4.15
N ARG A 75 -6.37 -0.57 3.42
CA ARG A 75 -6.12 -1.08 2.06
C ARG A 75 -5.77 0.05 1.10
N MET A 76 -6.49 1.17 1.20
CA MET A 76 -6.24 2.32 0.34
C MET A 76 -4.85 2.93 0.56
N ARG A 77 -4.39 2.96 1.81
CA ARG A 77 -3.02 3.38 2.14
C ARG A 77 -1.97 2.42 1.58
N GLN A 78 -2.22 1.11 1.63
CA GLN A 78 -1.36 0.10 0.99
C GLN A 78 -1.29 0.29 -0.53
N TYR A 79 -2.43 0.48 -1.20
CA TYR A 79 -2.48 0.68 -2.64
C TYR A 79 -1.68 1.91 -3.10
N LYS A 80 -1.73 3.00 -2.34
CA LYS A 80 -0.87 4.18 -2.60
C LYS A 80 0.62 3.90 -2.41
N ALA A 81 0.99 3.18 -1.33
CA ALA A 81 2.38 2.80 -1.09
C ALA A 81 2.93 1.89 -2.19
N ASP A 82 2.11 0.96 -2.71
CA ASP A 82 2.48 0.06 -3.79
C ASP A 82 2.66 0.79 -5.13
N ILE A 83 1.78 1.73 -5.48
CA ILE A 83 1.95 2.58 -6.69
C ILE A 83 3.27 3.37 -6.60
N GLU A 84 3.53 3.99 -5.45
CA GLU A 84 4.75 4.77 -5.23
C GLU A 84 6.02 3.91 -5.27
N HIS A 85 5.95 2.67 -4.76
CA HIS A 85 7.03 1.71 -4.88
C HIS A 85 7.32 1.37 -6.34
N LEU A 86 6.27 1.00 -7.09
CA LEU A 86 6.41 0.63 -8.49
C LEU A 86 6.95 1.78 -9.34
N LYS A 87 6.44 3.00 -9.14
CA LYS A 87 6.92 4.21 -9.85
C LYS A 87 8.42 4.46 -9.61
N ARG A 88 8.91 4.23 -8.38
CA ARG A 88 10.34 4.31 -8.08
C ARG A 88 11.14 3.25 -8.81
N GLU A 89 10.64 2.02 -8.89
CA GLU A 89 11.31 0.94 -9.61
C GLU A 89 11.36 1.21 -11.12
N THR A 90 10.29 1.72 -11.71
CA THR A 90 10.24 2.09 -13.13
C THR A 90 11.24 3.21 -13.43
N ARG A 91 11.33 4.22 -12.56
CA ARG A 91 12.29 5.32 -12.69
C ARG A 91 13.74 4.85 -12.52
N LYS A 92 14.02 3.95 -11.57
CA LYS A 92 15.35 3.33 -11.41
C LYS A 92 15.72 2.51 -12.65
N ALA A 93 14.79 1.72 -13.18
CA ALA A 93 15.00 0.94 -14.39
C ALA A 93 15.28 1.82 -15.63
N ALA A 94 14.59 2.95 -15.74
CA ALA A 94 14.82 3.96 -16.78
C ALA A 94 16.18 4.65 -16.66
N GLN A 95 16.60 5.03 -15.45
CA GLN A 95 17.91 5.66 -15.20
C GLN A 95 19.09 4.70 -15.41
N GLY A 96 18.91 3.41 -15.11
CA GLY A 96 19.88 2.37 -15.45
C GLY A 96 20.13 2.26 -16.96
N LEU A 97 19.12 2.55 -17.80
CA LEU A 97 19.25 2.55 -19.26
C LEU A 97 20.08 3.73 -19.77
N GLY A 98 19.86 4.93 -19.23
CA GLY A 98 20.62 6.13 -19.62
C GLY A 98 22.11 6.02 -19.32
N SER A 99 22.46 5.32 -18.24
CA SER A 99 23.86 5.03 -17.86
C SER A 99 24.49 4.00 -18.80
N TYR A 100 23.75 2.96 -19.19
CA TYR A 100 24.20 1.91 -20.09
C TYR A 100 24.37 2.39 -21.54
N GLU A 101 23.40 3.15 -22.09
CA GLU A 101 23.51 3.71 -23.43
C GLU A 101 24.59 4.80 -23.52
N SER A 102 24.73 5.64 -22.49
CA SER A 102 25.79 6.66 -22.45
C SER A 102 27.18 6.03 -22.37
N ASN A 103 27.36 4.97 -21.57
CA ASN A 103 28.63 4.24 -21.52
C ASN A 103 28.92 3.48 -22.81
N ARG A 104 27.90 2.85 -23.41
CA ARG A 104 28.05 2.15 -24.69
C ARG A 104 28.41 3.12 -25.82
N ARG A 105 27.81 4.31 -25.85
CA ARG A 105 28.11 5.35 -26.85
C ARG A 105 29.48 5.99 -26.62
N ALA A 106 29.93 6.09 -25.36
CA ALA A 106 31.29 6.53 -25.04
C ALA A 106 32.35 5.47 -25.39
N LEU A 107 32.05 4.18 -25.22
CA LEU A 107 32.94 3.07 -25.58
C LEU A 107 32.98 2.81 -27.10
N LEU A 108 31.85 2.91 -27.81
CA LEU A 108 31.77 2.69 -29.26
C LEU A 108 32.07 3.95 -30.09
N GLY A 109 32.08 5.12 -29.48
CA GLY A 109 32.34 6.41 -30.14
C GLY A 109 33.79 6.88 -30.07
N ALA A 110 34.69 6.10 -29.47
CA ALA A 110 36.10 6.46 -29.28
C ALA A 110 37.05 5.91 -30.36
N ASP A 111 36.65 4.89 -31.14
CA ASP A 111 37.56 4.18 -32.05
C ASP A 111 37.39 4.48 -33.56
N TYR A 112 36.43 5.32 -33.97
CA TYR A 112 36.11 5.52 -35.40
C TYR A 112 36.43 6.90 -35.99
N ALA A 113 37.31 7.69 -35.36
CA ALA A 113 37.67 9.01 -35.89
C ALA A 113 39.18 9.30 -35.86
N GLU A 114 40.02 8.26 -35.95
CA GLU A 114 41.46 8.43 -36.15
C GLU A 114 41.86 7.96 -37.55
N SER A 115 41.66 8.83 -38.54
CA SER A 115 42.46 8.89 -39.76
C SER A 115 41.96 10.06 -40.61
N ASP A 116 42.63 11.20 -40.47
CA ASP A 116 43.15 12.03 -41.57
C ASP A 116 43.01 13.55 -41.32
N GLY A 117 44.16 14.24 -41.30
CA GLY A 117 44.28 15.67 -41.63
C GLY A 117 44.28 16.73 -40.51
N GLY A 118 45.47 17.21 -40.11
CA GLY A 118 45.66 18.62 -39.72
C GLY A 118 45.99 18.93 -38.25
N LEU A 119 47.29 19.02 -37.92
CA LEU A 119 47.85 19.18 -36.57
C LEU A 119 47.57 20.50 -35.82
N ASP A 120 46.94 21.52 -36.45
CA ASP A 120 46.74 22.84 -35.80
C ASP A 120 45.25 23.12 -35.44
N GLY A 121 44.30 22.57 -36.20
CA GLY A 121 42.87 22.60 -35.86
C GLY A 121 42.48 21.60 -34.77
N ASP A 122 43.25 20.52 -34.64
CA ASP A 122 43.01 19.41 -33.71
C ASP A 122 43.15 19.86 -32.24
N ASN A 123 44.13 20.72 -31.91
CA ASN A 123 44.31 21.22 -30.55
C ASN A 123 43.16 22.12 -30.07
N ARG A 124 42.64 23.02 -30.91
CA ARG A 124 41.50 23.87 -30.54
C ARG A 124 40.20 23.09 -30.43
N THR A 125 40.01 22.10 -31.30
CA THR A 125 38.84 21.21 -31.28
C THR A 125 38.87 20.28 -30.06
N ARG A 126 40.06 19.80 -29.66
CA ARG A 126 40.28 19.05 -28.41
C ARG A 126 40.03 19.90 -27.16
N LEU A 127 40.47 21.14 -27.14
CA LEU A 127 40.22 22.04 -25.99
C LEU A 127 38.75 22.44 -25.88
N LEU A 128 38.08 22.73 -27.01
CA LEU A 128 36.64 23.02 -27.03
C LEU A 128 35.82 21.80 -26.58
N SER A 129 36.12 20.62 -27.10
CA SER A 129 35.44 19.38 -26.69
C SER A 129 35.76 18.99 -25.24
N GLY A 130 36.97 19.28 -24.74
CA GLY A 130 37.33 19.13 -23.33
C GLY A 130 36.54 20.08 -22.42
N ASN A 131 36.40 21.35 -22.80
CA ASN A 131 35.64 22.35 -22.07
C ASN A 131 34.14 22.03 -22.06
N GLU A 132 33.61 21.57 -23.20
CA GLU A 132 32.21 21.16 -23.32
C GLU A 132 31.91 19.92 -22.45
N ARG A 133 32.83 18.95 -22.40
CA ARG A 133 32.74 17.80 -21.49
C ARG A 133 32.77 18.23 -20.02
N LEU A 134 33.64 19.17 -19.67
CA LEU A 134 33.73 19.73 -18.31
C LEU A 134 32.45 20.47 -17.92
N THR A 135 31.91 21.29 -18.82
CA THR A 135 30.67 22.04 -18.60
C THR A 135 29.49 21.09 -18.41
N ARG A 136 29.36 20.06 -19.26
CA ARG A 136 28.33 19.01 -19.09
C ARG A 136 28.53 18.20 -17.81
N GLY A 137 29.78 17.89 -17.45
CA GLY A 137 30.12 17.21 -16.21
C GLY A 137 29.73 18.01 -14.97
N SER A 138 30.00 19.32 -14.99
CA SER A 138 29.62 20.26 -13.93
C SER A 138 28.10 20.36 -13.79
N GLN A 139 27.39 20.49 -14.91
CA GLN A 139 25.92 20.55 -14.90
C GLN A 139 25.31 19.23 -14.37
N ARG A 140 25.90 18.08 -14.72
CA ARG A 140 25.50 16.76 -14.20
C ARG A 140 25.79 16.59 -12.72
N LEU A 141 26.92 17.09 -12.22
CA LEU A 141 27.24 17.07 -10.80
C LEU A 141 26.26 17.93 -10.00
N GLN A 142 25.92 19.11 -10.51
CA GLN A 142 24.93 19.99 -9.90
C GLN A 142 23.54 19.34 -9.84
N GLU A 143 23.14 18.68 -10.93
CA GLU A 143 21.88 17.94 -10.97
C GLU A 143 21.89 16.73 -10.03
N SER A 144 23.00 15.98 -9.97
CA SER A 144 23.16 14.85 -9.05
C SER A 144 23.12 15.29 -7.59
N HIS A 145 23.73 16.43 -7.27
CA HIS A 145 23.67 17.02 -5.93
C HIS A 145 22.24 17.44 -5.56
N ARG A 146 21.53 18.10 -6.48
CA ARG A 146 20.12 18.46 -6.26
C ARG A 146 19.26 17.23 -5.99
N ILE A 147 19.43 16.17 -6.78
CA ILE A 147 18.69 14.91 -6.61
C ILE A 147 19.08 14.22 -5.29
N ALA A 148 20.34 14.25 -4.90
CA ALA A 148 20.80 13.69 -3.63
C ALA A 148 20.14 14.40 -2.44
N VAL A 149 20.06 15.73 -2.46
CA VAL A 149 19.37 16.52 -1.44
C VAL A 149 17.87 16.24 -1.42
N GLU A 150 17.22 16.13 -2.59
CA GLU A 150 15.81 15.75 -2.67
C GLU A 150 15.58 14.34 -2.12
N THR A 151 16.50 13.41 -2.39
CA THR A 151 16.45 12.03 -1.89
C THR A 151 16.66 11.98 -0.38
N GLU A 152 17.55 12.80 0.17
CA GLU A 152 17.75 12.94 1.62
C GLU A 152 16.47 13.45 2.30
N ALA A 153 15.81 14.48 1.73
CA ALA A 153 14.56 15.00 2.24
C ALA A 153 13.44 13.94 2.25
N VAL A 154 13.35 13.15 1.17
CA VAL A 154 12.41 12.01 1.11
C VAL A 154 12.75 10.95 2.15
N GLY A 155 14.04 10.62 2.32
CA GLY A 155 14.51 9.67 3.34
C GLY A 155 14.16 10.13 4.76
N ALA A 156 14.33 11.42 5.05
CA ALA A 156 13.94 12.01 6.33
C ALA A 156 12.42 11.90 6.59
N ASN A 157 11.59 12.12 5.57
CA ASN A 157 10.14 11.95 5.68
C ASN A 157 9.76 10.48 5.92
N ILE A 158 10.40 9.52 5.24
CA ILE A 158 10.18 8.09 5.47
C ILE A 158 10.51 7.72 6.92
N LEU A 159 11.62 8.24 7.47
CA LEU A 159 12.00 7.98 8.85
C LEU A 159 10.98 8.55 9.84
N ASN A 160 10.41 9.73 9.56
CA ASN A 160 9.33 10.30 10.37
C ASN A 160 8.06 9.46 10.31
N ASP A 161 7.67 8.99 9.12
CA ASP A 161 6.50 8.12 8.95
C ASP A 161 6.68 6.78 9.67
N LEU A 162 7.87 6.15 9.55
CA LEU A 162 8.19 4.92 10.26
C LEU A 162 8.15 5.10 11.78
N ARG A 163 8.59 6.26 12.27
CA ARG A 163 8.49 6.61 13.69
C ARG A 163 7.02 6.73 14.13
N GLY A 164 6.18 7.42 13.35
CA GLY A 164 4.75 7.50 13.61
C GLY A 164 4.05 6.13 13.58
N GLN A 165 4.40 5.28 12.62
CA GLN A 165 3.89 3.91 12.54
C GLN A 165 4.28 3.08 13.76
N ARG A 166 5.54 3.18 14.22
CA ARG A 166 5.99 2.51 15.45
C ARG A 166 5.17 2.94 16.66
N GLU A 167 4.92 4.23 16.81
CA GLU A 167 4.13 4.78 17.92
C GLU A 167 2.68 4.29 17.87
N GLN A 168 2.09 4.23 16.67
CA GLN A 168 0.75 3.67 16.48
C GLN A 168 0.69 2.17 16.83
N ILE A 169 1.70 1.37 16.46
CA ILE A 169 1.79 -0.06 16.83
C ILE A 169 1.91 -0.23 18.34
N VAL A 170 2.75 0.58 19.00
CA VAL A 170 2.91 0.54 20.46
C VAL A 170 1.59 0.88 21.15
N ASN A 171 0.91 1.97 20.75
CA ASN A 171 -0.38 2.37 21.32
C ASN A 171 -1.47 1.32 21.08
N THR A 172 -1.50 0.69 19.90
CA THR A 172 -2.48 -0.36 19.59
C THR A 172 -2.22 -1.61 20.42
N ARG A 173 -0.95 -1.97 20.62
CA ARG A 173 -0.56 -3.10 21.47
C ARG A 173 -0.92 -2.85 22.94
N ASP A 174 -0.65 -1.66 23.44
CA ASP A 174 -1.04 -1.28 24.80
C ASP A 174 -2.56 -1.27 24.96
N ALA A 175 -3.31 -0.72 23.99
CA ALA A 175 -4.77 -0.75 24.00
C ALA A 175 -5.33 -2.19 23.96
N LEU A 176 -4.71 -3.11 23.22
CA LEU A 176 -5.09 -4.53 23.19
C LEU A 176 -4.81 -5.23 24.53
N LEU A 177 -3.64 -5.00 25.14
CA LEU A 177 -3.29 -5.54 26.46
C LEU A 177 -4.25 -5.02 27.55
N HIS A 178 -4.64 -3.74 27.49
CA HIS A 178 -5.64 -3.19 28.41
C HIS A 178 -7.06 -3.69 28.09
N GLY A 179 -7.41 -3.89 26.82
CA GLY A 179 -8.69 -4.43 26.40
C GLY A 179 -8.96 -5.86 26.89
N GLU A 180 -7.91 -6.67 27.04
CA GLU A 180 -8.00 -8.01 27.64
C GLU A 180 -8.51 -7.95 29.10
N SER A 181 -8.15 -6.90 29.85
CA SER A 181 -8.65 -6.69 31.21
C SER A 181 -10.14 -6.28 31.28
N HIS A 182 -10.67 -5.64 30.23
CA HIS A 182 -12.08 -5.26 30.12
C HIS A 182 -12.99 -6.41 29.64
N ILE A 183 -12.44 -7.37 28.90
CA ILE A 183 -13.12 -8.63 28.54
C ILE A 183 -13.38 -9.48 29.79
N ASP A 184 -12.41 -9.57 30.71
CA ASP A 184 -12.56 -10.36 31.94
C ASP A 184 -13.67 -9.80 32.87
N ARG A 185 -13.78 -8.47 33.00
CA ARG A 185 -14.90 -7.83 33.74
C ARG A 185 -16.26 -8.05 33.07
N SER A 186 -16.30 -8.00 31.74
CA SER A 186 -17.56 -8.20 30.99
C SER A 186 -18.08 -9.64 31.12
N GLN A 187 -17.19 -10.63 31.12
CA GLN A 187 -17.54 -12.02 31.39
C GLN A 187 -18.07 -12.24 32.83
N ARG A 188 -17.52 -11.51 33.80
CA ARG A 188 -17.99 -11.57 35.21
C ARG A 188 -19.40 -11.02 35.35
N THR A 189 -19.71 -9.89 34.70
CA THR A 189 -21.06 -9.31 34.72
C THR A 189 -22.08 -10.19 33.99
N LEU A 190 -21.70 -10.74 32.83
CA LEU A 190 -22.55 -11.68 32.08
C LEU A 190 -22.85 -12.94 32.91
N ARG A 191 -21.87 -13.56 33.57
CA ARG A 191 -22.10 -14.71 34.48
C ARG A 191 -23.09 -14.38 35.59
N THR A 192 -23.07 -13.15 36.10
CA THR A 192 -24.00 -12.71 37.16
C THR A 192 -25.43 -12.55 36.62
N MET A 193 -25.60 -12.04 35.39
CA MET A 193 -26.91 -11.97 34.73
C MET A 193 -27.46 -13.34 34.37
N THR A 194 -26.63 -14.25 33.84
CA THR A 194 -27.05 -15.62 33.48
C THR A 194 -27.52 -16.41 34.71
N ARG A 195 -26.83 -16.29 35.86
CA ARG A 195 -27.27 -16.93 37.13
C ARG A 195 -28.61 -16.40 37.63
N ARG A 196 -28.85 -15.08 37.54
CA ARG A 196 -30.14 -14.47 37.93
C ARG A 196 -31.28 -14.96 37.05
N LEU A 197 -31.05 -15.05 35.74
CA LEU A 197 -32.04 -15.60 34.79
C LEU A 197 -32.36 -17.07 35.10
N MET A 198 -31.34 -17.90 35.38
CA MET A 198 -31.55 -19.31 35.70
C MET A 198 -32.34 -19.49 37.02
N THR A 199 -32.04 -18.67 38.02
CA THR A 199 -32.74 -18.69 39.33
C THR A 199 -34.22 -18.30 39.17
N ASN A 200 -34.50 -17.20 38.48
CA ASN A 200 -35.88 -16.77 38.21
C ASN A 200 -36.66 -17.84 37.43
N LYS A 201 -36.02 -18.46 36.42
CA LYS A 201 -36.64 -19.51 35.62
C LYS A 201 -37.00 -20.75 36.46
N MET A 202 -36.12 -21.16 37.39
CA MET A 202 -36.41 -22.27 38.32
C MET A 202 -37.56 -21.95 39.28
N ILE A 203 -37.61 -20.72 39.83
CA ILE A 203 -38.70 -20.28 40.72
C ILE A 203 -40.04 -20.32 39.97
N THR A 204 -40.09 -19.77 38.75
CA THR A 204 -41.32 -19.76 37.94
C THR A 204 -41.78 -21.17 37.60
N THR A 205 -40.87 -22.08 37.20
CA THR A 205 -41.23 -23.47 36.93
C THR A 205 -41.75 -24.19 38.18
N GLY A 206 -41.14 -23.97 39.35
CA GLY A 206 -41.60 -24.56 40.61
C GLY A 206 -43.02 -24.13 40.99
N LEU A 207 -43.34 -22.85 40.82
CA LEU A 207 -44.68 -22.30 41.12
C LEU A 207 -45.78 -22.96 40.26
N ILE A 208 -45.48 -23.15 38.96
CA ILE A 208 -46.40 -23.83 38.03
C ILE A 208 -46.60 -25.29 38.43
N VAL A 209 -45.54 -26.02 38.76
CA VAL A 209 -45.61 -27.44 39.17
C VAL A 209 -46.45 -27.61 40.44
N VAL A 210 -46.26 -26.74 41.43
CA VAL A 210 -47.04 -26.77 42.68
C VAL A 210 -48.52 -26.48 42.40
N GLY A 211 -48.82 -25.49 41.55
CA GLY A 211 -50.19 -25.16 41.15
C GLY A 211 -50.90 -26.33 40.48
N VAL A 212 -50.24 -26.98 39.51
CA VAL A 212 -50.78 -28.17 38.83
C VAL A 212 -50.99 -29.32 39.81
N SER A 213 -50.04 -29.55 40.72
CA SER A 213 -50.14 -30.62 41.73
C SER A 213 -51.34 -30.42 42.67
N LEU A 214 -51.62 -29.18 43.10
CA LEU A 214 -52.78 -28.84 43.92
C LEU A 214 -54.11 -29.08 43.18
N VAL A 215 -54.18 -28.67 41.91
CA VAL A 215 -55.38 -28.89 41.08
C VAL A 215 -55.65 -30.38 40.90
N LEU A 216 -54.61 -31.18 40.61
CA LEU A 216 -54.73 -32.64 40.50
C LEU A 216 -55.17 -33.27 41.82
N LEU A 217 -54.62 -32.83 42.95
CA LEU A 217 -55.01 -33.33 44.28
C LEU A 217 -56.49 -33.06 44.57
N ILE A 218 -56.97 -31.85 44.31
CA ILE A 218 -58.38 -31.48 44.52
C ILE A 218 -59.29 -32.31 43.61
N LEU A 219 -58.92 -32.48 42.33
CA LEU A 219 -59.66 -33.34 41.41
C LEU A 219 -59.73 -34.79 41.89
N TYR A 220 -58.62 -35.33 42.37
CA TYR A 220 -58.56 -36.69 42.92
C TYR A 220 -59.49 -36.83 44.13
N ILE A 221 -59.42 -35.90 45.11
CA ILE A 221 -60.29 -35.94 46.29
C ILE A 221 -61.76 -35.82 45.89
N LYS A 222 -62.09 -34.95 44.93
CA LYS A 222 -63.48 -34.77 44.45
C LYS A 222 -64.00 -35.94 43.63
N LEU A 223 -63.13 -36.66 42.91
CA LEU A 223 -63.54 -37.81 42.11
C LEU A 223 -63.67 -39.08 42.97
N THR A 224 -62.88 -39.18 44.03
CA THR A 224 -62.87 -40.35 44.92
C THR A 224 -63.91 -40.24 46.05
N ARG A 225 -64.45 -39.05 46.31
CA ARG A 225 -65.45 -38.78 47.36
C ARG A 225 -66.78 -38.38 46.74
#